data_AF-A0A150UGD7-F1
#
_entry.id   AF-A0A150UGD7-F1
#
_cell.length_a   1.000
_cell.length_b   1.000
_cell.length_c   1.000
_cell.angle_alpha   90.00
_cell.angle_beta   90.00
_cell.angle_gamma   90.00
#
_symmetry.space_group_name_H-M   'P 1'
#
loop_
_entity.id
_entity.type
_entity.pdbx_description
1 polymer ?
#
loop_
_entity_poly.entity_id
_entity_poly.type
_entity_poly.pdbx_seq_one_letter_code
_entity_poly.pdbx_strand_id
1 'polypeptide(L)'
;MIRSFRGAFAALIFQQRRVPKGFPTDVAKVARRKLVQLNNATMLGDLMAPPGNRLEALRGDLAGKHSIRINDQWRIVFRWSDQGPEEVEIVDYH
;
A
#
# COMPACT_ATOMS: atom_id res chain seq x y z
N MET A 1 -0.40 11.74 -4.46
CA MET A 1 -1.65 11.70 -3.63
C MET A 1 -2.43 10.44 -3.97
N ILE A 2 -2.92 9.69 -3.00
CA ILE A 2 -3.75 8.50 -3.26
C ILE A 2 -5.10 8.93 -3.85
N ARG A 3 -5.49 8.32 -4.95
CA ARG A 3 -6.69 8.64 -5.73
C ARG A 3 -7.91 7.82 -5.33
N SER A 4 -7.71 6.54 -5.03
CA SER A 4 -8.78 5.63 -4.65
C SER A 4 -8.26 4.50 -3.77
N PHE A 5 -9.16 3.92 -2.98
CA PHE A 5 -8.89 2.80 -2.10
C PHE A 5 -9.74 1.60 -2.51
N ARG A 6 -9.24 0.40 -2.20
CA ARG A 6 -9.95 -0.87 -2.34
C ARG A 6 -9.79 -1.67 -1.05
N GLY A 7 -10.77 -2.52 -0.77
CA GLY A 7 -10.76 -3.40 0.39
C GLY A 7 -11.06 -2.68 1.71
N ALA A 8 -10.93 -3.42 2.81
CA ALA A 8 -11.42 -2.99 4.12
C ALA A 8 -10.41 -2.15 4.93
N PHE A 9 -9.11 -2.19 4.60
CA PHE A 9 -8.08 -1.76 5.55
C PHE A 9 -7.42 -0.42 5.21
N ALA A 10 -6.99 -0.20 3.97
CA ALA A 10 -6.13 0.92 3.61
C ALA A 10 -6.78 2.29 3.91
N ALA A 11 -8.06 2.47 3.53
CA ALA A 11 -8.79 3.72 3.80
C ALA A 11 -8.96 3.98 5.31
N LEU A 12 -9.33 2.96 6.08
CA LEU A 12 -9.53 3.07 7.54
C LEU A 12 -8.22 3.44 8.25
N ILE A 13 -7.11 2.81 7.87
CA ILE A 13 -5.80 3.05 8.48
C ILE A 13 -5.25 4.44 8.10
N PHE A 14 -5.39 4.85 6.84
CA PHE A 14 -4.84 6.11 6.36
C PHE A 14 -5.70 7.32 6.72
N GLN A 15 -6.98 7.30 6.31
CA GLN A 15 -7.88 8.45 6.41
C GLN A 15 -8.46 8.56 7.82
N GLN A 16 -9.00 7.46 8.36
CA GLN A 16 -9.68 7.47 9.66
C GLN A 16 -8.72 7.28 10.84
N ARG A 17 -7.43 7.01 10.57
CA ARG A 17 -6.40 6.71 11.58
C ARG A 17 -6.83 5.63 12.57
N ARG A 18 -7.64 4.67 12.09
CA ARG A 18 -8.22 3.59 12.89
C ARG A 18 -7.59 2.26 12.50
N VAL A 19 -7.33 1.40 13.48
CA VAL A 19 -6.98 0.01 13.24
C VAL A 19 -8.26 -0.81 13.06
N PRO A 20 -8.52 -1.41 11.89
CA PRO A 20 -9.71 -2.23 11.65
C PRO A 20 -9.68 -3.53 12.44
N LYS A 21 -10.86 -4.08 12.75
CA LYS A 21 -10.97 -5.43 13.30
C LYS A 21 -10.36 -6.43 12.31
N GLY A 22 -9.55 -7.36 12.82
CA GLY A 22 -8.85 -8.36 12.00
C GLY A 22 -7.50 -7.91 11.43
N PHE A 23 -7.10 -6.65 11.64
CA PHE A 23 -5.77 -6.17 11.27
C PHE A 23 -4.84 -6.13 12.49
N PRO A 24 -3.60 -6.66 12.41
CA PRO A 24 -2.68 -6.66 13.55
C PRO A 24 -2.28 -5.23 13.99
N THR A 25 -2.42 -4.94 15.27
CA THR A 25 -2.21 -3.59 15.83
C THR A 25 -0.75 -3.14 15.78
N ASP A 26 0.18 -4.07 15.96
CA ASP A 26 1.62 -3.90 15.83
C ASP A 26 2.03 -3.56 14.38
N VAL A 27 1.33 -4.11 13.40
CA VAL A 27 1.57 -3.85 11.97
C VAL A 27 0.97 -2.52 11.51
N ALA A 28 -0.11 -2.05 12.15
CA ALA A 28 -0.87 -0.88 11.70
C ALA A 28 -0.04 0.41 11.61
N LYS A 29 0.90 0.60 12.54
CA LYS A 29 1.80 1.77 12.52
C LYS A 29 2.70 1.78 11.28
N VAL A 30 3.22 0.61 10.89
CA VAL A 30 4.07 0.46 9.70
C VAL A 30 3.25 0.61 8.43
N ALA A 31 2.07 -0.02 8.37
CA ALA A 31 1.13 0.12 7.27
C ALA A 31 0.78 1.59 7.02
N ARG A 32 0.43 2.33 8.08
CA ARG A 32 0.12 3.77 7.98
C ARG A 32 1.31 4.58 7.46
N ARG A 33 2.52 4.33 7.96
CA ARG A 33 3.73 5.02 7.48
C ARG A 33 3.94 4.80 5.98
N LYS A 34 3.73 3.58 5.49
CA LYS A 34 3.89 3.24 4.07
C LYS A 34 2.78 3.84 3.20
N LEU A 35 1.55 3.90 3.69
CA LEU A 35 0.46 4.63 3.02
C LEU A 35 0.75 6.13 2.90
N VAL A 36 1.37 6.74 3.91
CA VAL A 36 1.83 8.14 3.85
C VAL A 36 2.94 8.30 2.79
N GLN A 37 3.91 7.39 2.73
CA GLN A 37 4.93 7.40 1.68
C GLN A 37 4.31 7.28 0.28
N LEU A 38 3.40 6.32 0.10
CA LEU A 38 2.65 6.14 -1.15
C LEU A 38 1.87 7.40 -1.54
N ASN A 39 1.21 8.04 -0.57
CA ASN A 39 0.47 9.27 -0.82
C ASN A 39 1.36 10.45 -1.24
N ASN A 40 2.58 10.51 -0.72
CA ASN A 40 3.52 11.61 -0.98
C ASN A 40 4.42 11.36 -2.20
N ALA A 41 4.47 10.13 -2.72
CA ALA A 41 5.22 9.82 -3.92
C ALA A 41 4.69 10.62 -5.12
N THR A 42 5.63 11.15 -5.90
CA THR A 42 5.39 11.93 -7.11
C THR A 42 5.57 11.08 -8.37
N MET A 43 6.44 10.06 -8.29
CA MET A 43 6.65 9.06 -9.31
C MET A 43 6.81 7.67 -8.67
N LEU A 44 6.55 6.61 -9.45
CA LEU A 44 6.61 5.23 -8.98
C LEU A 44 8.00 4.89 -8.38
N GLY A 45 9.07 5.43 -8.99
CA GLY A 45 10.44 5.22 -8.54
C GLY A 45 10.74 5.75 -7.13
N ASP A 46 9.98 6.72 -6.63
CA ASP A 46 10.15 7.25 -5.26
C ASP A 46 9.96 6.14 -4.22
N LEU A 47 9.15 5.13 -4.55
CA LEU A 47 8.83 4.02 -3.66
C LEU A 47 9.93 2.96 -3.59
N MET A 48 10.97 3.04 -4.41
CA MET A 48 12.18 2.23 -4.24
C MET A 48 12.93 2.59 -2.96
N ALA A 49 12.77 3.83 -2.49
CA ALA A 49 13.27 4.28 -1.20
C ALA A 49 12.13 4.35 -0.16
N PRO A 50 12.36 3.88 1.08
CA PRO A 50 13.53 3.15 1.54
C PRO A 50 13.57 1.71 0.99
N PRO A 51 14.75 1.03 0.99
CA PRO A 51 14.90 -0.34 0.45
C PRO A 51 13.91 -1.38 1.01
N GLY A 52 13.45 -1.17 2.25
CA GLY A 52 12.44 -2.01 2.90
C GLY A 52 11.04 -1.92 2.29
N ASN A 53 10.80 -1.04 1.31
CA ASN A 53 9.57 -1.06 0.52
C ASN A 53 9.53 -2.26 -0.41
N ARG A 54 10.68 -2.72 -0.92
CA ARG A 54 10.78 -3.83 -1.87
C ARG A 54 9.70 -3.71 -2.95
N LEU A 55 9.69 -2.54 -3.62
CA LEU A 55 8.74 -2.24 -4.68
C LEU A 55 8.80 -3.34 -5.75
N GLU A 56 7.65 -3.91 -6.08
CA GLU A 56 7.53 -5.01 -7.03
C GLU A 56 6.38 -4.76 -8.00
N ALA A 57 6.63 -4.95 -9.30
CA ALA A 57 5.58 -5.01 -10.30
C ALA A 57 4.98 -6.43 -10.32
N LEU A 58 3.67 -6.53 -10.11
CA LEU A 58 2.96 -7.80 -10.04
C LEU A 58 2.68 -8.35 -11.44
N ARG A 59 2.44 -9.66 -11.53
CA ARG A 59 2.26 -10.41 -12.78
C ARG A 59 0.96 -11.23 -12.74
N GLY A 60 0.62 -11.85 -13.87
CA GLY A 60 -0.59 -12.67 -14.01
C GLY A 60 -1.86 -11.83 -13.90
N ASP A 61 -2.84 -12.28 -13.11
CA ASP A 61 -4.12 -11.59 -12.90
C ASP A 61 -3.98 -10.22 -12.23
N LEU A 62 -2.82 -9.95 -11.63
CA LEU A 62 -2.48 -8.66 -11.01
C LEU A 62 -1.56 -7.81 -11.89
N ALA A 63 -1.38 -8.16 -13.17
CA ALA A 63 -0.61 -7.35 -14.10
C ALA A 63 -1.10 -5.90 -14.15
N GLY A 64 -0.16 -4.95 -14.15
CA GLY A 64 -0.44 -3.52 -14.05
C GLY A 64 -0.62 -3.01 -12.61
N LYS A 65 -0.55 -3.90 -11.61
CA LYS A 65 -0.44 -3.52 -10.20
C LYS A 65 1.00 -3.62 -9.70
N HIS A 66 1.26 -2.91 -8.62
CA HIS A 66 2.51 -2.88 -7.90
C HIS A 66 2.26 -3.21 -6.44
N SER A 67 3.28 -3.69 -5.74
CA SER A 67 3.24 -3.89 -4.30
C SER A 67 4.41 -3.24 -3.57
N ILE A 68 4.17 -2.81 -2.34
CA ILE A 68 5.21 -2.52 -1.35
C ILE A 68 5.00 -3.35 -0.09
N ARG A 69 6.09 -3.86 0.46
CA ARG A 69 6.10 -4.72 1.65
C ARG A 69 5.74 -3.94 2.90
N ILE A 70 4.83 -4.43 3.74
CA ILE A 70 4.63 -3.91 5.10
C ILE A 70 5.52 -4.68 6.08
N ASN A 71 5.33 -5.99 6.14
CA ASN A 71 6.15 -6.98 6.84
C ASN A 71 6.18 -8.28 6.00
N ASP A 72 6.50 -9.44 6.54
CA ASP A 72 6.54 -10.67 5.74
C ASP A 72 5.17 -11.14 5.25
N GLN A 73 4.12 -10.92 6.04
CA GLN A 73 2.75 -11.34 5.72
C GLN A 73 1.99 -10.31 4.86
N TRP A 74 2.10 -9.02 5.15
CA TRP A 74 1.22 -8.00 4.58
C TRP A 74 1.89 -7.20 3.45
N ARG A 75 1.11 -6.85 2.41
CA ARG A 75 1.51 -5.96 1.32
C ARG A 75 0.50 -4.84 1.12
N ILE A 76 0.97 -3.66 0.69
CA ILE A 76 0.11 -2.67 0.02
C ILE A 76 0.17 -2.97 -1.46
N VAL A 77 -0.98 -3.15 -2.10
CA VAL A 77 -1.12 -3.36 -3.55
C VAL A 77 -1.86 -2.18 -4.15
N PHE A 78 -1.39 -1.68 -5.30
CA PHE A 78 -1.97 -0.50 -5.96
C PHE A 78 -1.69 -0.49 -7.45
N ARG A 79 -2.49 0.26 -8.21
CA ARG A 79 -2.17 0.67 -9.58
C ARG A 79 -1.46 2.01 -9.55
N TRP A 80 -0.52 2.22 -10.47
CA TRP A 80 0.10 3.53 -10.66
C TRP A 80 -0.42 4.13 -11.97
N SER A 81 -1.19 5.22 -11.90
CA SER A 81 -1.69 5.98 -13.05
C SER A 81 -0.93 7.29 -13.19
N ASP A 82 -1.20 8.03 -14.27
CA ASP A 82 -0.64 9.38 -14.49
C ASP A 82 -1.08 10.38 -13.40
N GLN A 83 -2.15 10.06 -12.67
CA GLN A 83 -2.65 10.87 -11.55
C GLN A 83 -2.13 10.38 -10.18
N GLY A 84 -1.37 9.28 -10.16
CA GLY A 84 -0.77 8.68 -8.97
C GLY A 84 -1.38 7.33 -8.57
N PRO A 85 -1.26 6.93 -7.29
CA PRO A 85 -1.73 5.64 -6.80
C PRO A 85 -3.25 5.49 -6.80
N GLU A 86 -3.74 4.40 -7.39
CA GLU A 86 -5.16 4.03 -7.47
C GLU A 86 -5.39 2.60 -6.97
N GLU A 87 -6.64 2.29 -6.62
CA GLU A 87 -7.06 0.97 -6.11
C GLU A 87 -6.18 0.49 -4.93
N VAL A 88 -5.79 1.41 -4.05
CA VAL A 88 -4.85 1.10 -2.96
C VAL A 88 -5.51 0.18 -1.94
N GLU A 89 -4.92 -0.99 -1.74
CA GLU A 89 -5.41 -2.06 -0.88
C GLU A 89 -4.29 -2.59 0.01
N ILE A 90 -4.64 -3.08 1.21
CA ILE A 90 -3.73 -3.89 2.03
C ILE A 90 -4.23 -5.33 1.99
N VAL A 91 -3.36 -6.25 1.58
CA VAL A 91 -3.66 -7.68 1.43
C VAL A 91 -2.77 -8.52 2.33
N ASP A 92 -3.34 -9.62 2.81
CA ASP A 92 -2.58 -10.73 3.36
C ASP A 92 -1.97 -11.51 2.18
N TYR A 93 -0.66 -11.70 2.20
CA TYR A 93 0.11 -12.32 1.12
C TYR A 93 0.54 -13.75 1.45
N HIS A 94 -0.05 -14.37 2.48
CA HIS A 94 0.09 -15.80 2.82
C HIS A 94 -1.21 -16.56 2.60
#